data_AF-A0A3M9MHV4-F1
#
_entry.id   AF-A0A3M9MHV4-F1
#
_cell.length_a   1.000
_cell.length_b   1.000
_cell.length_c   1.000
_cell.angle_alpha   90.00
_cell.angle_beta   90.00
_cell.angle_gamma   90.00
#
_symmetry.space_group_name_H-M   'P 1'
#
loop_
_entity.id
_entity.type
_entity.pdbx_description
1 polymer ?
#
loop_
_entity_poly.entity_id
_entity_poly.type
_entity_poly.pdbx_seq_one_letter_code
_entity_poly.pdbx_strand_id
1 'polypeptide(L)'
;MPELHPKILAWRNARNYTAIGNLGEHIAFQILEDLGYQILATQDDLVGGVSNILEIPTRMNPEDFIVIAPDSRLLTVNAKAVASRSTSGRRKDGSLRRVHLSRGQGTVDYNTTRAELISPLDGETDGQIIKIDLLLMEAQIFDIMDDATHTPASDIIDITSYAHEILDATVGTVKPPSTIR
;
A
#
# COMPACT_ATOMS: atom_id res chain seq x y z
N MET A 1 -9.17 -23.79 -1.35
CA MET A 1 -9.06 -22.32 -1.31
C MET A 1 -10.26 -21.83 -0.54
N PRO A 2 -10.09 -20.97 0.48
CA PRO A 2 -11.22 -20.34 1.14
C PRO A 2 -12.09 -19.63 0.10
N GLU A 3 -13.40 -19.63 0.32
CA GLU A 3 -14.34 -18.96 -0.56
C GLU A 3 -14.11 -17.44 -0.45
N LEU A 4 -13.91 -16.79 -1.59
CA LEU A 4 -13.68 -15.34 -1.63
C LEU A 4 -14.93 -14.62 -1.12
N HIS A 5 -14.75 -13.65 -0.21
CA HIS A 5 -15.87 -12.89 0.35
C HIS A 5 -16.79 -12.34 -0.77
N PRO A 6 -18.14 -12.46 -0.64
CA PRO A 6 -19.08 -12.12 -1.72
C PRO A 6 -18.94 -10.70 -2.27
N LYS A 7 -18.63 -9.70 -1.42
CA LYS A 7 -18.38 -8.32 -1.85
C LYS A 7 -17.14 -8.20 -2.75
N ILE A 8 -16.03 -8.85 -2.38
CA ILE A 8 -14.80 -8.84 -3.19
C ILE A 8 -15.05 -9.55 -4.52
N LEU A 9 -15.78 -10.66 -4.51
CA LEU A 9 -16.17 -11.37 -5.72
C LEU A 9 -17.03 -10.49 -6.66
N ALA A 10 -18.01 -9.78 -6.10
CA ALA A 10 -18.85 -8.86 -6.85
C ALA A 10 -18.04 -7.71 -7.47
N TRP A 11 -17.16 -7.06 -6.69
CA TRP A 11 -16.28 -6.00 -7.20
C TRP A 11 -15.34 -6.50 -8.29
N ARG A 12 -14.76 -7.69 -8.10
CA ARG A 12 -13.91 -8.31 -9.12
C ARG A 12 -14.67 -8.56 -10.42
N ASN A 13 -15.87 -9.14 -10.34
CA ASN A 13 -16.68 -9.44 -11.53
C ASN A 13 -17.13 -8.16 -12.24
N ALA A 14 -17.42 -7.10 -11.48
CA ALA A 14 -17.75 -5.77 -12.00
C ALA A 14 -16.51 -4.96 -12.44
N ARG A 15 -15.30 -5.48 -12.27
CA ARG A 15 -14.02 -4.76 -12.51
C ARG A 15 -13.91 -3.45 -11.73
N ASN A 16 -14.50 -3.39 -10.53
CA ASN A 16 -14.38 -2.27 -9.61
C ASN A 16 -13.04 -2.33 -8.86
N TYR A 17 -11.96 -2.03 -9.58
CA TYR A 17 -10.60 -2.07 -9.02
C TYR A 17 -10.34 -0.98 -7.99
N THR A 18 -11.10 0.13 -8.02
CA THR A 18 -11.04 1.18 -7.00
C THR A 18 -11.52 0.66 -5.65
N ALA A 19 -12.66 -0.02 -5.58
CA ALA A 19 -13.12 -0.61 -4.30
C ALA A 19 -12.13 -1.66 -3.75
N ILE A 20 -11.51 -2.44 -4.64
CA ILE A 20 -10.46 -3.41 -4.26
C ILE A 20 -9.21 -2.70 -3.75
N GLY A 21 -8.78 -1.63 -4.42
CA GLY A 21 -7.65 -0.80 -4.01
C GLY A 21 -7.89 -0.18 -2.64
N ASN A 22 -9.03 0.47 -2.44
CA ASN A 22 -9.40 1.11 -1.19
C ASN A 22 -9.51 0.10 -0.03
N LEU A 23 -10.07 -1.09 -0.26
CA LEU A 23 -10.02 -2.17 0.74
C LEU A 23 -8.57 -2.53 1.11
N GLY A 24 -7.70 -2.61 0.11
CA GLY A 24 -6.26 -2.80 0.32
C GLY A 24 -5.65 -1.71 1.19
N GLU A 25 -5.92 -0.44 0.88
CA GLU A 25 -5.39 0.67 1.66
C GLU A 25 -5.84 0.61 3.13
N HIS A 26 -7.11 0.30 3.42
CA HIS A 26 -7.55 0.11 4.81
C HIS A 26 -6.84 -1.05 5.52
N ILE A 27 -6.67 -2.19 4.84
CA ILE A 27 -5.93 -3.33 5.41
C ILE A 27 -4.47 -2.95 5.65
N ALA A 28 -3.83 -2.23 4.71
CA ALA A 28 -2.47 -1.72 4.88
C ALA A 28 -2.35 -0.78 6.07
N PHE A 29 -3.33 0.11 6.26
CA PHE A 29 -3.39 1.02 7.41
C PHE A 29 -3.35 0.24 8.73
N GLN A 30 -4.24 -0.75 8.89
CA GLN A 30 -4.29 -1.59 10.09
C GLN A 30 -2.99 -2.40 10.29
N ILE A 31 -2.42 -2.97 9.22
CA ILE A 31 -1.13 -3.68 9.29
C ILE A 31 -0.01 -2.76 9.77
N LEU A 32 0.07 -1.55 9.23
CA LEU A 32 1.12 -0.59 9.60
C LEU A 32 1.01 -0.21 11.07
N GLU A 33 -0.19 0.10 11.56
CA GLU A 33 -0.42 0.40 12.98
C GLU A 33 -0.02 -0.78 13.88
N ASP A 34 -0.44 -2.00 13.55
CA ASP A 34 -0.16 -3.21 14.35
C ASP A 34 1.33 -3.57 14.37
N LEU A 35 2.07 -3.23 13.30
CA LEU A 35 3.52 -3.39 13.24
C LEU A 35 4.29 -2.24 13.91
N GLY A 36 3.59 -1.24 14.47
CA GLY A 36 4.18 -0.13 15.20
C GLY A 36 4.72 0.99 14.31
N TYR A 37 4.28 1.08 13.06
CA TYR A 37 4.58 2.22 12.23
C TYR A 37 3.74 3.42 12.68
N GLN A 38 4.34 4.60 12.70
CA GLN A 38 3.63 5.85 12.90
C GLN A 38 3.17 6.39 11.55
N ILE A 39 1.86 6.35 11.27
CA ILE A 39 1.29 6.92 10.03
C ILE A 39 1.21 8.44 10.17
N LEU A 40 1.90 9.16 9.28
CA LEU A 40 1.93 10.62 9.26
C LEU A 40 0.87 11.22 8.33
N ALA A 41 0.61 10.56 7.21
CA ALA A 41 -0.41 10.95 6.24
C ALA A 41 -0.82 9.77 5.35
N THR A 42 -2.08 9.77 4.88
CA THR A 42 -2.53 8.94 3.76
C THR A 42 -2.55 9.74 2.46
N GLN A 43 -2.70 9.05 1.32
CA GLN A 43 -2.90 9.72 0.03
C GLN A 43 -4.08 10.70 0.08
N ASP A 44 -5.22 10.31 0.67
CA ASP A 44 -6.44 11.13 0.74
C ASP A 44 -6.19 12.45 1.50
N ASP A 45 -5.35 12.43 2.54
CA ASP A 45 -4.94 13.62 3.30
C ASP A 45 -4.13 14.60 2.45
N LEU A 46 -3.48 14.11 1.39
CA LEU A 46 -2.53 14.86 0.55
C LEU A 46 -3.09 15.19 -0.84
N VAL A 47 -4.27 14.68 -1.21
CA VAL A 47 -4.89 14.96 -2.52
C VAL A 47 -5.09 16.47 -2.68
N GLY A 48 -4.56 17.02 -3.77
CA GLY A 48 -4.62 18.46 -4.09
C GLY A 48 -3.62 19.34 -3.33
N GLY A 49 -2.88 18.77 -2.37
CA GLY A 49 -1.80 19.46 -1.64
C GLY A 49 -0.43 19.32 -2.31
N VAL A 50 -0.23 18.32 -3.16
CA VAL A 50 1.09 17.96 -3.73
C VAL A 50 1.78 19.13 -4.41
N SER A 51 1.08 19.93 -5.23
CA SER A 51 1.70 21.09 -5.89
C SER A 51 2.12 22.20 -4.92
N ASN A 52 1.42 22.33 -3.79
CA ASN A 52 1.76 23.29 -2.76
C ASN A 52 2.93 22.80 -1.90
N ILE A 53 3.00 21.49 -1.66
CA ILE A 53 4.08 20.86 -0.90
C ILE A 53 5.38 20.90 -1.71
N LEU A 54 5.33 20.54 -2.99
CA LEU A 54 6.51 20.55 -3.87
C LEU A 54 6.87 21.95 -4.40
N GLU A 55 6.07 22.97 -4.08
CA GLU A 55 6.15 24.34 -4.63
C GLU A 55 6.26 24.42 -6.18
N ILE A 56 5.88 23.35 -6.90
CA ILE A 56 5.91 23.26 -8.35
C ILE A 56 4.56 22.81 -8.93
N PRO A 57 4.15 23.32 -10.11
CA PRO A 57 3.01 22.77 -10.83
C PRO A 57 3.26 21.30 -11.18
N THR A 58 2.47 20.40 -10.59
CA THR A 58 2.59 18.97 -10.80
C THR A 58 1.24 18.30 -10.99
N ARG A 59 1.24 17.16 -11.68
CA ARG A 59 0.09 16.23 -11.76
C ARG A 59 0.39 14.91 -11.05
N MET A 60 1.46 14.87 -10.26
CA MET A 60 1.81 13.70 -9.47
C MET A 60 0.79 13.49 -8.35
N ASN A 61 0.47 12.23 -8.09
CA ASN A 61 -0.33 11.84 -6.94
C ASN A 61 0.60 11.50 -5.77
N PRO A 62 0.16 11.71 -4.52
CA PRO A 62 0.91 11.27 -3.35
C PRO A 62 0.97 9.74 -3.29
N GLU A 63 1.91 9.21 -2.50
CA GLU A 63 1.88 7.79 -2.14
C GLU A 63 0.76 7.47 -1.16
N ASP A 64 0.39 6.18 -1.08
CA ASP A 64 -0.73 5.72 -0.25
C ASP A 64 -0.52 6.07 1.23
N PHE A 65 0.72 5.97 1.73
CA PHE A 65 1.09 6.37 3.08
C PHE A 65 2.48 7.03 3.16
N ILE A 66 2.60 7.95 4.11
CA ILE A 66 3.88 8.44 4.65
C ILE A 66 3.95 7.99 6.11
N VAL A 67 5.04 7.32 6.48
CA VAL A 67 5.16 6.68 7.79
C VAL A 67 6.54 6.85 8.40
N ILE A 68 6.64 6.75 9.72
CA ILE A 68 7.89 6.47 10.42
C ILE A 68 7.85 5.00 10.83
N ALA A 69 8.83 4.22 10.37
CA ALA A 69 8.97 2.81 10.72
C ALA A 69 9.43 2.64 12.18
N PRO A 70 9.29 1.44 12.78
CA PRO A 70 9.72 1.17 14.15
C PRO A 70 11.23 1.43 14.39
N ASP A 71 12.04 1.37 13.34
CA ASP A 71 13.47 1.70 13.37
C ASP A 71 13.77 3.20 13.18
N SER A 72 12.74 4.05 13.24
CA SER A 72 12.77 5.51 13.09
C SER A 72 13.10 6.01 11.68
N ARG A 73 13.09 5.15 10.65
CA ARG A 73 13.21 5.60 9.25
C ARG A 73 11.91 6.22 8.76
N LEU A 74 12.03 7.34 8.03
CA LEU A 74 10.92 7.94 7.29
C LEU A 74 10.75 7.20 5.95
N LEU A 75 9.57 6.64 5.72
CA LEU A 75 9.28 5.80 4.56
C LEU A 75 8.03 6.27 3.80
N THR A 76 8.02 6.00 2.51
CA THR A 76 6.78 5.99 1.72
C THR A 76 6.31 4.56 1.52
N VAL A 77 5.01 4.30 1.70
CA VAL A 77 4.44 2.96 1.58
C VAL A 77 3.32 2.98 0.57
N ASN A 78 3.34 2.01 -0.35
CA ASN A 78 2.27 1.83 -1.33
C ASN A 78 1.54 0.50 -1.13
N ALA A 79 0.20 0.54 -1.05
CA ALA A 79 -0.63 -0.64 -0.92
C ALA A 79 -1.09 -1.15 -2.29
N LYS A 80 -0.90 -2.45 -2.52
CA LYS A 80 -1.27 -3.10 -3.78
C LYS A 80 -2.12 -4.34 -3.52
N ALA A 81 -3.43 -4.13 -3.54
CA ALA A 81 -4.41 -5.21 -3.46
C ALA A 81 -4.53 -6.00 -4.77
N VAL A 82 -4.57 -7.32 -4.65
CA VAL A 82 -4.81 -8.24 -5.76
C VAL A 82 -5.99 -9.16 -5.47
N ALA A 83 -6.88 -9.29 -6.46
CA ALA A 83 -8.03 -10.20 -6.40
C ALA A 83 -8.10 -11.14 -7.62
N SER A 84 -6.99 -11.27 -8.38
CA SER A 84 -6.92 -12.09 -9.60
C SER A 84 -5.94 -13.25 -9.42
N ARG A 85 -6.25 -14.39 -10.07
CA ARG A 85 -5.44 -15.61 -9.96
C ARG A 85 -4.05 -15.49 -10.60
N SER A 86 -3.89 -14.61 -11.58
CA SER A 86 -2.62 -14.44 -12.29
C SER A 86 -1.57 -13.74 -11.43
N THR A 87 -1.99 -12.80 -10.59
CA THR A 87 -1.09 -12.03 -9.69
C THR A 87 -1.09 -12.56 -8.27
N SER A 88 -2.05 -13.42 -7.90
CA SER A 88 -2.07 -14.13 -6.63
C SER A 88 -1.10 -15.32 -6.59
N GLY A 89 -0.65 -15.66 -5.39
CA GLY A 89 0.14 -16.87 -5.14
C GLY A 89 1.44 -16.61 -4.40
N ARG A 90 2.02 -17.71 -3.92
CA ARG A 90 3.33 -17.74 -3.29
C ARG A 90 4.43 -18.15 -4.28
N ARG A 91 5.66 -17.76 -3.98
CA ARG A 91 6.89 -18.18 -4.64
C ARG A 91 7.44 -19.44 -3.99
N LYS A 92 8.49 -20.02 -4.59
CA LYS A 92 9.13 -21.24 -4.07
C LYS A 92 9.81 -21.03 -2.71
N ASP A 93 10.26 -19.81 -2.45
CA ASP A 93 10.86 -19.37 -1.19
C ASP A 93 9.81 -19.10 -0.09
N GLY A 94 8.51 -19.30 -0.39
CA GLY A 94 7.42 -19.09 0.55
C GLY A 94 6.86 -17.67 0.57
N SER A 95 7.53 -16.68 -0.04
CA SER A 95 7.04 -15.30 -0.08
C SER A 95 5.82 -15.15 -0.99
N LEU A 96 5.03 -14.10 -0.82
CA LEU A 96 4.04 -13.72 -1.82
C LEU A 96 4.73 -13.35 -3.14
N ARG A 97 4.04 -13.60 -4.27
CA ARG A 97 4.50 -13.15 -5.58
C ARG A 97 4.62 -11.63 -5.58
N ARG A 98 5.75 -11.09 -6.02
CA ARG A 98 5.94 -9.64 -6.19
C ARG A 98 4.81 -9.00 -7.01
N VAL A 99 4.50 -7.76 -6.68
CA VAL A 99 3.63 -6.91 -7.49
C VAL A 99 4.41 -6.44 -8.72
N HIS A 100 3.73 -6.35 -9.86
CA HIS A 100 4.32 -5.73 -11.04
C HIS A 100 4.25 -4.21 -10.87
N LEU A 101 5.40 -3.57 -10.75
CA LEU A 101 5.49 -2.12 -10.83
C LEU A 101 5.56 -1.69 -12.29
N SER A 102 4.85 -0.61 -12.62
CA SER A 102 5.06 0.05 -13.90
C SER A 102 6.50 0.61 -13.95
N ARG A 103 7.09 0.76 -15.15
CA ARG A 103 8.49 1.21 -15.31
C ARG A 103 8.82 2.51 -14.56
N GLY A 104 7.83 3.39 -14.36
CA GLY A 104 8.00 4.64 -13.62
C GLY A 104 7.79 4.53 -12.11
N GLN A 105 7.53 3.35 -11.54
CA GLN A 105 7.44 3.13 -10.10
C GLN A 105 8.65 2.35 -9.55
N GLY A 106 9.44 1.74 -10.43
CA GLY A 106 10.60 0.93 -10.06
C GLY A 106 11.91 1.71 -9.95
N THR A 107 12.03 2.87 -10.56
CA THR A 107 13.28 3.64 -10.53
C THR A 107 13.50 4.27 -9.16
N VAL A 108 14.64 4.01 -8.52
CA VAL A 108 15.06 4.64 -7.25
C VAL A 108 15.57 6.06 -7.43
N ASP A 109 15.91 6.46 -8.66
CA ASP A 109 16.08 7.88 -9.05
C ASP A 109 14.77 8.72 -8.97
N TYR A 110 13.75 8.24 -8.26
CA TYR A 110 12.75 9.08 -7.58
C TYR A 110 13.39 9.86 -6.41
N ASN A 111 14.50 10.53 -6.70
CA ASN A 111 15.15 11.55 -5.91
C ASN A 111 14.12 12.58 -5.45
N THR A 112 14.06 12.90 -4.15
CA THR A 112 13.55 14.13 -3.50
C THR A 112 12.17 14.70 -3.89
N THR A 113 11.51 14.17 -4.92
CA THR A 113 10.37 14.77 -5.64
C THR A 113 9.07 13.99 -5.40
N ARG A 114 9.13 12.88 -4.64
CA ARG A 114 7.94 12.11 -4.28
C ARG A 114 7.12 12.79 -3.18
N ALA A 115 7.70 13.73 -2.43
CA ALA A 115 6.94 14.55 -1.47
C ALA A 115 7.57 15.87 -0.98
N GLU A 116 8.79 16.33 -1.33
CA GLU A 116 9.47 17.50 -0.68
C GLU A 116 9.13 17.69 0.82
N LEU A 117 8.96 16.59 1.55
CA LEU A 117 8.85 16.64 2.99
C LEU A 117 10.26 16.43 3.50
N ILE A 118 10.80 17.51 4.06
CA ILE A 118 12.08 17.56 4.76
C ILE A 118 12.22 16.28 5.58
N SER A 119 13.12 15.39 5.15
CA SER A 119 13.62 14.38 6.09
C SER A 119 14.25 15.17 7.23
N PRO A 120 13.83 14.99 8.50
CA PRO A 120 14.46 15.69 9.62
C PRO A 120 15.91 15.25 9.84
N LEU A 121 16.39 14.28 9.06
CA LEU A 121 17.72 13.71 9.08
C LEU A 121 18.23 13.68 7.64
N ASP A 122 19.43 14.18 7.39
CA ASP A 122 20.10 14.01 6.10
C ASP A 122 20.11 12.51 5.73
N GLY A 123 19.31 12.07 4.76
CA GLY A 123 19.15 10.65 4.45
C GLY A 123 18.19 10.34 3.30
N GLU A 124 18.49 9.26 2.60
CA GLU A 124 17.69 8.69 1.50
C GLU A 124 16.30 8.26 2.01
N THR A 125 15.25 8.57 1.25
CA THR A 125 13.89 8.09 1.55
C THR A 125 13.69 6.70 0.96
N ASP A 126 13.60 5.66 1.80
CA ASP A 126 13.31 4.31 1.34
C ASP A 126 11.81 4.13 1.02
N GLY A 127 11.49 3.23 0.08
CA GLY A 127 10.12 2.91 -0.32
C GLY A 127 9.74 1.48 0.02
N GLN A 128 8.51 1.27 0.47
CA GLN A 128 7.95 -0.06 0.70
C GLN A 128 6.65 -0.27 -0.09
N ILE A 129 6.36 -1.55 -0.37
CA ILE A 129 5.08 -1.98 -0.93
C ILE A 129 4.47 -3.02 -0.01
N ILE A 130 3.21 -2.81 0.36
CA ILE A 130 2.41 -3.84 1.01
C ILE A 130 1.58 -4.52 -0.08
N LYS A 131 1.93 -5.77 -0.39
CA LYS A 131 1.08 -6.60 -1.23
C LYS A 131 -0.03 -7.17 -0.37
N ILE A 132 -1.27 -7.09 -0.87
CA ILE A 132 -2.46 -7.60 -0.18
C ILE A 132 -3.15 -8.57 -1.13
N ASP A 133 -2.98 -9.87 -0.88
CA ASP A 133 -3.57 -10.95 -1.66
C ASP A 133 -4.93 -11.36 -1.10
N LEU A 134 -5.98 -10.75 -1.62
CA LEU A 134 -7.37 -10.99 -1.18
C LEU A 134 -7.89 -12.38 -1.56
N LEU A 135 -7.19 -13.14 -2.41
CA LEU A 135 -7.56 -14.54 -2.70
C LEU A 135 -6.97 -15.51 -1.69
N LEU A 136 -5.80 -15.19 -1.16
CA LEU A 136 -5.15 -15.97 -0.10
C LEU A 136 -5.50 -15.49 1.30
N MET A 137 -6.06 -14.27 1.42
CA MET A 137 -6.19 -13.53 2.68
C MET A 137 -4.84 -13.38 3.38
N GLU A 138 -3.83 -12.99 2.59
CA GLU A 138 -2.45 -12.80 3.05
C GLU A 138 -1.91 -11.44 2.62
N ALA A 139 -1.07 -10.83 3.44
CA ALA A 139 -0.29 -9.66 3.08
C ALA A 139 1.20 -9.87 3.36
N GLN A 140 2.04 -9.10 2.68
CA GLN A 140 3.47 -9.08 2.92
C GLN A 140 4.06 -7.74 2.50
N ILE A 141 4.98 -7.22 3.31
CA ILE A 141 5.74 -6.00 3.03
C ILE A 141 6.97 -6.36 2.22
N PHE A 142 7.28 -5.52 1.23
CA PHE A 142 8.49 -5.60 0.45
C PHE A 142 9.21 -4.26 0.46
N ASP A 143 10.53 -4.29 0.66
CA ASP A 143 11.38 -3.13 0.40
C ASP A 143 11.55 -2.97 -1.11
N ILE A 144 11.61 -1.71 -1.58
CA ILE A 144 11.99 -1.35 -2.94
C ILE A 144 13.49 -1.08 -2.92
N MET A 145 14.25 -1.90 -3.64
CA MET A 145 15.69 -1.75 -3.80
C MET A 145 16.03 -0.79 -4.95
N ASP A 146 17.25 -0.25 -4.94
CA ASP A 146 17.82 0.68 -5.94
C ASP A 146 17.61 0.29 -7.41
N ASP A 147 17.56 -1.01 -7.67
CA ASP A 147 17.44 -1.60 -9.00
C ASP A 147 15.98 -1.94 -9.39
N ALA A 148 15.00 -1.33 -8.73
CA ALA A 148 13.56 -1.64 -8.88
C ALA A 148 13.16 -3.04 -8.41
N THR A 149 14.05 -3.79 -7.76
CA THR A 149 13.69 -5.11 -7.26
C THR A 149 13.01 -5.01 -5.90
N HIS A 150 12.26 -6.06 -5.55
CA HIS A 150 11.54 -6.13 -4.28
C HIS A 150 12.06 -7.27 -3.44
N THR A 151 12.43 -7.00 -2.22
CA THR A 151 12.84 -8.02 -1.25
C THR A 151 11.77 -8.11 -0.17
N PRO A 152 11.33 -9.33 0.22
CA PRO A 152 10.42 -9.45 1.36
C PRO A 152 11.05 -8.80 2.60
N ALA A 153 10.32 -7.88 3.23
CA ALA A 153 10.73 -7.14 4.42
C ALA A 153 9.94 -7.57 5.67
N SER A 154 8.92 -8.42 5.50
CA SER A 154 8.15 -9.01 6.58
C SER A 154 7.87 -10.49 6.34
N ASP A 155 7.44 -11.17 7.40
CA ASP A 155 6.73 -12.44 7.27
C ASP A 155 5.37 -12.24 6.57
N ILE A 156 4.73 -13.35 6.20
CA ILE A 156 3.34 -13.32 5.69
C ILE A 156 2.39 -13.05 6.85
N ILE A 157 1.49 -12.10 6.64
CA ILE A 157 0.49 -11.65 7.60
C ILE A 157 -0.87 -12.19 7.16
N ASP A 158 -1.60 -12.86 8.04
CA ASP A 158 -3.01 -13.22 7.81
C ASP A 158 -3.86 -11.96 7.96
N ILE A 159 -4.64 -11.64 6.93
CA ILE A 159 -5.46 -10.42 6.89
C ILE A 159 -6.97 -10.71 6.98
N THR A 160 -7.35 -11.95 7.29
CA THR A 160 -8.76 -12.38 7.31
C THR A 160 -9.61 -11.49 8.22
N SER A 161 -9.13 -11.22 9.44
CA SER A 161 -9.85 -10.40 10.42
C SER A 161 -10.00 -8.94 9.97
N TYR A 162 -8.90 -8.32 9.50
CA TYR A 162 -8.90 -6.95 8.96
C TYR A 162 -9.92 -6.81 7.82
N ALA A 163 -9.85 -7.73 6.85
CA ALA A 163 -10.73 -7.71 5.70
C ALA A 163 -12.20 -7.82 6.12
N HIS A 164 -12.55 -8.72 7.04
CA HIS A 164 -13.93 -8.87 7.52
C HIS A 164 -14.42 -7.61 8.24
N GLU A 165 -13.63 -7.05 9.14
CA GLU A 165 -13.99 -5.82 9.86
C GLU A 165 -14.35 -4.68 8.90
N ILE A 166 -13.50 -4.42 7.91
CA ILE A 166 -13.72 -3.35 6.93
C ILE A 166 -14.92 -3.65 6.03
N LEU A 167 -15.04 -4.90 5.58
CA LEU A 167 -16.14 -5.32 4.71
C LEU A 167 -17.49 -5.27 5.42
N ASP A 168 -17.55 -5.60 6.70
CA ASP A 168 -18.78 -5.58 7.49
C ASP A 168 -19.18 -4.15 7.86
N ALA A 169 -18.21 -3.29 8.17
CA ALA A 169 -18.45 -1.87 8.47
C ALA A 169 -18.91 -1.07 7.24
N THR A 170 -18.56 -1.50 6.02
CA THR A 170 -18.83 -0.72 4.80
C THR A 170 -20.21 -1.03 4.17
N VAL A 171 -21.08 -0.03 4.14
CA VAL A 171 -22.29 -0.02 3.30
C VAL A 171 -21.97 0.62 1.93
N GLY A 172 -21.92 -0.19 0.87
CA GLY A 172 -21.66 0.28 -0.49
C GLY A 172 -20.17 0.21 -0.87
N THR A 173 -19.62 1.31 -1.38
CA THR A 173 -18.22 1.38 -1.86
C THR A 173 -17.29 1.79 -0.72
N VAL A 174 -16.17 1.07 -0.56
CA VAL A 174 -15.10 1.40 0.39
C VAL A 174 -14.45 2.71 -0.07
N LYS A 175 -14.42 3.74 0.78
CA LYS A 175 -13.64 4.96 0.56
C LYS A 175 -12.17 4.73 0.94
N PRO A 176 -11.19 5.48 0.42
CA PRO A 176 -9.81 5.39 0.91
C PRO A 176 -9.73 5.79 2.40
N PRO A 177 -8.70 5.33 3.13
CA PRO A 177 -8.47 5.75 4.50
C PRO A 177 -7.95 7.20 4.56
N SER A 178 -8.27 7.92 5.64
CA SER A 178 -7.78 9.26 5.94
C SER A 178 -7.43 9.34 7.43
N THR A 179 -6.36 10.07 7.76
CA THR A 179 -6.03 10.37 9.17
C THR A 179 -6.83 11.56 9.72
N ILE A 180 -7.45 12.35 8.84
CA ILE A 180 -8.25 13.53 9.20
C ILE A 180 -9.68 13.09 9.54
N ARG A 181 -10.14 13.42 10.74
CA ARG A 181 -11.51 13.14 11.24
C ARG A 181 -12.47 14.29 11.02
#